data_AF-A0AAV5THN2-F1
#
_entry.id   AF-A0AAV5THN2-F1
#
_cell.length_a   1.000
_cell.length_b   1.000
_cell.length_c   1.000
_cell.angle_alpha   90.00
_cell.angle_beta   90.00
_cell.angle_gamma   90.00
#
_symmetry.space_group_name_H-M   'P 1'
#
loop_
_entity.id
_entity.type
_entity.pdbx_description
1 polymer ?
#
loop_
_entity_poly.entity_id
_entity_poly.type
_entity_poly.pdbx_seq_one_letter_code
_entity_poly.pdbx_strand_id
1 'polypeptide(L)'
;MNSSLHLIAFIAAFVACSSAVKLSPEMERCAEQLLKALPSETNGQWKTAITSIMKHVQLGHLADAQKVVAGIPEPERIAAINKYMVGECIPMKSCLDCPIEL
;
A
#
# COMPACT_ATOMS: atom_id res chain seq x y z
N MET A 1 -14.38 -41.71 18.47
CA MET A 1 -13.00 -41.18 18.36
C MET A 1 -12.97 -40.29 17.12
N ASN A 2 -13.19 -39.00 17.35
CA ASN A 2 -13.54 -37.97 16.37
C ASN A 2 -12.29 -37.22 15.89
N SER A 3 -11.40 -37.88 15.12
CA SER A 3 -10.09 -37.27 14.79
C SER A 3 -10.02 -36.60 13.41
N SER A 4 -11.12 -36.55 12.65
CA SER A 4 -11.11 -36.07 11.25
C SER A 4 -11.86 -34.76 11.01
N LEU A 5 -12.67 -34.28 11.97
CA LEU A 5 -13.38 -33.00 11.82
C LEU A 5 -12.51 -31.77 12.11
N HIS A 6 -11.39 -31.93 12.83
CA HIS A 6 -10.51 -30.79 13.16
C HIS A 6 -9.56 -30.41 12.03
N LEU A 7 -9.28 -31.31 11.08
CA LEU A 7 -8.35 -31.03 9.98
C LEU A 7 -8.98 -30.15 8.90
N ILE A 8 -10.28 -30.31 8.64
CA ILE A 8 -11.01 -29.55 7.61
C ILE A 8 -11.29 -28.11 8.08
N ALA A 9 -11.53 -27.91 9.38
CA ALA A 9 -11.71 -26.58 9.96
C ALA A 9 -10.43 -25.71 9.91
N PHE A 10 -9.25 -26.32 9.96
CA PHE A 10 -7.98 -25.60 9.89
C PHE A 10 -7.65 -25.06 8.49
N ILE A 11 -8.12 -25.73 7.43
CA ILE A 11 -7.86 -25.30 6.05
C ILE A 11 -8.80 -24.14 5.64
N ALA A 12 -10.02 -24.10 6.17
CA ALA A 12 -10.94 -22.97 5.95
C ALA A 12 -10.47 -21.67 6.63
N ALA A 13 -9.73 -21.76 7.74
CA ALA A 13 -9.16 -20.60 8.42
C ALA A 13 -7.98 -19.96 7.66
N PHE A 14 -7.26 -20.74 6.84
CA PHE A 14 -6.20 -20.19 5.98
C PHE A 14 -6.73 -19.40 4.78
N VAL A 15 -7.99 -19.64 4.35
CA VAL A 15 -8.66 -18.85 3.31
C VAL A 15 -9.22 -17.53 3.86
N ALA A 16 -9.31 -17.37 5.18
CA ALA A 16 -9.70 -16.10 5.82
C ALA A 16 -8.54 -15.11 6.00
N CYS A 17 -7.29 -15.53 5.73
CA CYS A 17 -6.12 -14.66 5.75
C CYS A 17 -5.71 -14.16 4.36
N SER A 18 -6.59 -14.24 3.35
CA SER A 18 -6.52 -13.32 2.23
C SER A 18 -7.07 -11.98 2.71
N SER A 19 -6.30 -11.29 3.55
CA SER A 19 -6.48 -9.87 3.84
C SER A 19 -6.17 -9.09 2.57
N ALA A 20 -7.07 -9.17 1.60
CA ALA A 20 -7.28 -8.06 0.69
C ALA A 20 -7.56 -6.87 1.61
N VAL A 21 -6.56 -6.00 1.76
CA VAL A 21 -6.71 -4.75 2.52
C VAL A 21 -7.99 -4.13 2.00
N LYS A 22 -8.99 -4.02 2.88
CA LYS A 22 -10.22 -3.32 2.55
C LYS A 22 -9.80 -1.85 2.49
N LEU A 23 -9.31 -1.45 1.32
CA LEU A 23 -8.88 -0.08 1.07
C LEU A 23 -10.05 0.81 1.45
N SER A 24 -9.81 1.82 2.29
CA SER A 24 -10.84 2.81 2.52
C SER A 24 -11.16 3.46 1.17
N PRO A 25 -12.38 3.97 0.97
CA PRO A 25 -12.71 4.72 -0.25
C PRO A 25 -11.71 5.86 -0.55
N GLU A 26 -11.07 6.42 0.49
CA GLU A 26 -10.03 7.46 0.31
C GLU A 26 -8.74 6.87 -0.25
N MET A 27 -8.32 5.69 0.22
CA MET A 27 -7.15 4.99 -0.33
C MET A 27 -7.37 4.59 -1.79
N GLU A 28 -8.58 4.15 -2.15
CA GLU A 28 -8.93 3.80 -3.53
C GLU A 28 -8.83 5.03 -4.45
N ARG A 29 -9.41 6.17 -4.05
CA ARG A 29 -9.34 7.41 -4.83
C ARG A 29 -7.93 7.93 -4.97
N CYS A 30 -7.12 7.84 -3.91
CA CYS A 30 -5.71 8.19 -3.99
C CYS A 30 -4.94 7.27 -4.95
N ALA A 31 -5.18 5.95 -4.88
CA ALA A 31 -4.57 4.99 -5.80
C ALA A 31 -4.96 5.29 -7.26
N GLU A 32 -6.22 5.61 -7.54
CA GLU A 32 -6.66 6.03 -8.88
C GLU A 32 -5.96 7.30 -9.36
N GLN A 33 -5.79 8.31 -8.50
CA GLN A 33 -5.05 9.52 -8.84
C GLN A 33 -3.60 9.20 -9.21
N LEU A 34 -2.93 8.38 -8.40
CA LEU A 34 -1.55 7.95 -8.65
C LEU A 34 -1.44 7.19 -9.98
N LEU A 35 -2.37 6.30 -10.29
CA LEU A 35 -2.40 5.57 -11.56
C LEU A 35 -2.58 6.49 -12.77
N LYS A 36 -3.33 7.59 -12.63
CA LYS A 36 -3.47 8.60 -13.69
C LYS A 36 -2.19 9.41 -13.89
N ALA A 37 -1.42 9.64 -12.83
CA ALA A 37 -0.17 10.42 -12.87
C ALA A 37 1.06 9.58 -13.30
N LEU A 38 1.04 8.26 -13.07
CA LEU A 38 2.18 7.37 -13.31
C LEU A 38 2.68 7.33 -14.78
N PRO A 39 1.81 7.34 -15.82
CA PRO A 39 2.26 7.30 -17.21
C PRO A 39 3.05 8.53 -17.64
N SER A 40 2.71 9.70 -17.08
CA SER A 40 3.37 10.99 -17.33
C SER A 40 4.57 11.24 -16.43
N GLU A 41 4.91 10.32 -15.52
CA GLU A 41 6.08 10.47 -14.66
C GLU A 41 7.38 10.22 -15.43
N THR A 42 8.26 11.23 -15.44
CA THR A 42 9.57 11.19 -16.10
C THR A 42 10.70 10.82 -15.15
N ASN A 43 10.54 10.99 -13.84
CA ASN A 43 11.48 10.50 -12.85
C ASN A 43 11.34 8.98 -12.70
N GLY A 44 12.29 8.23 -13.27
CA GLY A 44 12.28 6.77 -13.25
C GLY A 44 12.32 6.17 -11.84
N GLN A 45 12.97 6.83 -10.89
CA GLN A 45 13.01 6.39 -9.49
C GLN A 45 11.63 6.51 -8.84
N TRP A 46 10.96 7.65 -9.01
CA TRP A 46 9.61 7.85 -8.46
C TRP A 46 8.59 6.94 -9.11
N LYS A 47 8.67 6.77 -10.43
CA LYS A 47 7.83 5.83 -11.17
C LYS A 47 7.98 4.40 -10.63
N THR A 48 9.21 3.96 -10.40
CA THR A 48 9.50 2.63 -9.84
C THR A 48 8.98 2.50 -8.41
N ALA A 49 9.24 3.50 -7.57
CA ALA A 49 8.81 3.50 -6.17
C ALA A 49 7.28 3.46 -6.05
N ILE A 50 6.56 4.34 -6.76
CA ILE A 50 5.08 4.40 -6.74
C ILE A 50 4.50 3.09 -7.27
N THR A 51 5.04 2.54 -8.36
CA THR A 51 4.62 1.23 -8.89
C THR A 51 4.77 0.13 -7.84
N SER A 52 5.91 0.08 -7.15
CA SER A 52 6.17 -0.94 -6.13
C SER A 52 5.28 -0.77 -4.90
N ILE A 53 5.08 0.46 -4.42
CA ILE A 53 4.17 0.78 -3.32
C ILE A 53 2.76 0.31 -3.67
N MET A 54 2.25 0.69 -4.84
CA MET A 54 0.93 0.29 -5.32
C MET A 54 0.77 -1.22 -5.39
N LYS A 55 1.76 -1.93 -5.93
CA LYS A 55 1.76 -3.40 -5.99
C LYS A 55 1.66 -4.01 -4.59
N HIS A 56 2.46 -3.53 -3.63
CA HIS A 56 2.43 -4.04 -2.27
C HIS A 56 1.09 -3.74 -1.58
N VAL A 57 0.54 -2.54 -1.77
CA VAL A 57 -0.78 -2.16 -1.23
C VAL A 57 -1.90 -3.05 -1.79
N GLN A 58 -1.91 -3.30 -3.10
CA GLN A 58 -2.90 -4.17 -3.76
C GLN A 58 -2.82 -5.63 -3.28
N LEU A 59 -1.62 -6.11 -2.94
CA LEU A 59 -1.41 -7.44 -2.36
C LEU A 59 -1.65 -7.49 -0.85
N GLY A 60 -1.97 -6.35 -0.22
CA GLY A 60 -2.12 -6.23 1.22
C GLY A 60 -0.80 -6.26 2.02
N HIS A 61 0.35 -6.19 1.34
CA HIS A 61 1.68 -6.21 1.93
C HIS A 61 2.10 -4.80 2.39
N LEU A 62 1.36 -4.21 3.34
CA LEU A 62 1.58 -2.82 3.76
C LEU A 62 2.99 -2.57 4.32
N ALA A 63 3.55 -3.52 5.07
CA ALA A 63 4.91 -3.42 5.61
C ALA A 63 5.97 -3.32 4.49
N ASP A 64 5.80 -4.03 3.38
CA ASP A 64 6.72 -3.94 2.25
C ASP A 64 6.54 -2.62 1.47
N ALA A 65 5.30 -2.14 1.35
CA ALA A 65 5.04 -0.81 0.80
C ALA A 65 5.77 0.28 1.60
N GLN A 66 5.77 0.17 2.92
CA GLN A 66 6.49 1.10 3.79
C GLN A 66 8.00 1.01 3.66
N LYS A 67 8.58 -0.19 3.52
CA LYS A 67 10.02 -0.35 3.28
C LYS A 67 10.46 0.39 2.01
N VAL A 68 9.64 0.35 0.96
CA VAL A 68 9.90 1.11 -0.27
C VAL A 68 9.92 2.62 0.03
N VAL A 69 8.95 3.14 0.77
CA VAL A 69 8.89 4.57 1.15
C VAL A 69 10.09 4.97 2.02
N ALA A 70 10.43 4.16 3.03
CA ALA A 70 11.54 4.41 3.94
C ALA A 70 12.91 4.36 3.25
N GLY A 71 13.04 3.56 2.18
CA GLY A 71 14.23 3.49 1.35
C GLY A 71 14.46 4.72 0.45
N ILE A 72 13.47 5.61 0.33
CA ILE A 72 13.63 6.86 -0.43
C ILE A 72 14.33 7.90 0.45
N PRO A 73 15.44 8.51 -0.02
CA PRO A 73 16.11 9.60 0.70
C PRO A 73 15.13 10.73 1.04
N GLU A 74 15.24 11.27 2.24
CA GLU A 74 14.27 12.24 2.77
C GLU A 74 13.98 13.44 1.84
N PRO A 75 14.98 14.10 1.21
CA PRO A 75 14.70 15.20 0.28
C PRO A 75 13.81 14.79 -0.89
N GLU A 76 14.03 13.59 -1.43
CA GLU A 76 13.26 13.07 -2.55
C GLU A 76 11.88 12.58 -2.11
N ARG A 77 11.78 12.00 -0.90
CA ARG A 77 10.52 11.60 -0.30
C ARG A 77 9.61 12.82 -0.10
N ILE A 78 10.15 13.92 0.42
CA ILE A 78 9.41 15.18 0.58
C ILE A 78 8.97 15.72 -0.78
N ALA A 79 9.84 15.71 -1.79
CA ALA A 79 9.50 16.15 -3.14
C ALA A 79 8.36 15.30 -3.75
N ALA A 80 8.42 13.97 -3.60
CA ALA A 80 7.38 13.07 -4.05
C ALA A 80 6.06 13.30 -3.30
N ILE A 81 6.10 13.45 -1.97
CA ILE A 81 4.90 13.75 -1.16
C ILE A 81 4.23 15.03 -1.64
N ASN A 82 4.98 16.10 -1.86
CA ASN A 82 4.43 17.38 -2.31
C ASN A 82 3.86 17.31 -3.73
N LYS A 83 4.40 16.43 -4.59
CA LYS A 83 3.91 16.24 -5.96
C LYS A 83 2.65 15.38 -6.03
N TYR A 84 2.60 14.28 -5.28
CA TYR A 84 1.57 13.25 -5.45
C TYR A 84 0.53 13.19 -4.35
N MET A 85 0.84 13.64 -3.13
CA MET A 85 -0.10 13.66 -1.99
C MET A 85 -0.95 14.95 -2.01
N VAL A 86 -1.57 15.19 -3.16
CA VAL A 86 -2.48 16.32 -3.44
C VAL A 86 -3.87 15.80 -3.80
N GLY A 87 -4.88 16.66 -3.90
CA GLY A 87 -6.23 16.28 -4.30
C GLY A 87 -6.80 15.13 -3.44
N GLU A 88 -7.11 14.01 -4.10
CA GLU A 88 -7.69 12.82 -3.46
C GLU A 88 -6.73 12.12 -2.48
N CYS A 89 -5.42 12.39 -2.59
CA CYS A 89 -4.40 11.83 -1.70
C CYS A 89 -4.12 12.70 -0.46
N ILE A 90 -4.74 13.88 -0.32
CA ILE A 90 -4.54 14.76 0.85
C ILE A 90 -4.81 14.04 2.18
N PRO A 91 -5.90 13.26 2.33
CA PRO A 91 -6.18 12.55 3.58
C PRO A 91 -5.08 11.57 3.99
N MET A 92 -4.32 11.06 3.01
CA MET A 92 -3.21 10.11 3.21
C MET A 92 -1.88 10.79 3.50
N LYS A 93 -1.79 12.11 3.37
CA LYS A 93 -0.55 12.86 3.62
C LYS A 93 -0.10 12.73 5.08
N SER A 94 -1.03 12.72 6.03
CA SER A 94 -0.75 12.47 7.45
C SER A 94 -0.37 11.01 7.73
N CYS A 95 -0.89 10.05 6.95
CA CYS A 95 -0.61 8.62 7.12
C CYS A 95 0.83 8.23 6.74
N LEU A 96 1.52 9.03 5.92
CA LEU A 96 2.94 8.82 5.63
C LEU A 96 3.88 9.30 6.74
N ASP A 97 3.37 10.13 7.67
CA ASP A 97 4.02 10.56 8.90
C ASP A 97 3.57 9.75 10.13
N CYS A 98 2.60 8.83 9.97
CA CYS A 98 2.16 8.00 11.08
C CYS A 98 3.20 6.90 11.38
N PRO A 99 3.72 6.79 12.62
CA PRO A 99 4.38 5.58 13.05
C PRO A 99 3.32 4.46 13.03
N ILE A 100 3.45 3.52 12.08
CA ILE A 100 2.67 2.29 12.15
C ILE A 100 3.33 1.45 13.23
N GLU A 101 2.76 1.47 14.43
CA GLU A 101 2.97 0.40 15.39
C GLU A 101 2.44 -0.89 14.73
N LEU A 102 3.37 -1.78 14.38
CA LEU A 102 3.11 -3.13 13.91
C LEU A 102 2.57 -3.99 15.06
#